data_AF-A0A2W0B9Y3-F1
#
_entry.id   AF-A0A2W0B9Y3-F1
#
_cell.length_a   1.000
_cell.length_b   1.000
_cell.length_c   1.000
_cell.angle_alpha   90.00
_cell.angle_beta   90.00
_cell.angle_gamma   90.00
#
_symmetry.space_group_name_H-M   'P 1'
#
loop_
_entity.id
_entity.type
_entity.pdbx_description
1 polymer ?
#
loop_
_entity_poly.entity_id
_entity_poly.type
_entity_poly.pdbx_seq_one_letter_code
_entity_poly.pdbx_strand_id
1 'polypeptide(L)'
;HEAIDQVKRLRNHPSIVIWCGNNEVETGWMHWGDRQQFKAEVGQKTAEKVWQDYMVLFNRVLPDVVVQYGQPVPYWPSSPSANFEDDPDTQRIGDMHYWQVWHALAPIENYKQQVPRFMTEFGFQSFPEMSTIRSFSTPEDWDISSAVMLSHQKNKGGNGRIYDYLLRYFGQPKDFSSFLYASQVMQAEAIKMGAEHFRRSRPRTMGSLYWQLNDCWPVASWASIDYYGRWKALQYYARRFYNDLLVSPNEENSALQIYVVSDRQQTQPAQLRVRLMDLTGKVLEEKSADIQVKPLASDVYLSLPVTELLARRQREQVFIDSQLLVGGKAVSRNLYFFAKMKEVRLPQPEIRANVEAAGNGYRLTLQSSQIAREVYLSFGDFDAKFSDNYFDLLPGESVQIEVTSKASLDQLRQAMKVVSLYDAFLPPMDHDVPGRTATP
;
A
#
# COMPACT_ATOMS: atom_id res chain seq x y z
N HIS A 1 -30.69 20.33 12.84
CA HIS A 1 -31.58 19.32 12.25
C HIS A 1 -30.81 18.27 11.45
N GLU A 2 -29.80 18.66 10.66
CA GLU A 2 -28.95 17.75 9.87
C GLU A 2 -28.57 16.44 10.58
N ALA A 3 -27.93 16.50 11.75
CA ALA A 3 -27.50 15.30 12.47
C ALA A 3 -28.66 14.34 12.79
N ILE A 4 -29.81 14.87 13.22
CA ILE A 4 -31.00 14.06 13.53
C ILE A 4 -31.49 13.35 12.27
N ASP A 5 -31.56 14.07 11.16
CA ASP A 5 -32.06 13.53 9.90
C ASP A 5 -31.13 12.42 9.38
N GLN A 6 -29.81 12.63 9.44
CA GLN A 6 -28.82 11.64 8.99
C GLN A 6 -28.80 10.40 9.87
N VAL A 7 -28.81 10.56 11.20
CA VAL A 7 -28.82 9.43 12.12
C VAL A 7 -30.10 8.61 11.95
N LYS A 8 -31.28 9.25 11.88
CA LYS A 8 -32.55 8.52 11.64
C LYS A 8 -32.56 7.80 10.29
N ARG A 9 -31.98 8.40 9.26
CA ARG A 9 -31.90 7.80 7.91
C ARG A 9 -31.01 6.56 7.88
N LEU A 10 -29.86 6.59 8.57
CA LEU A 10 -28.82 5.57 8.43
C LEU A 10 -28.76 4.53 9.56
N ARG A 11 -29.36 4.79 10.73
CA ARG A 11 -29.25 3.93 11.93
C ARG A 11 -29.71 2.47 11.78
N ASN A 12 -30.53 2.15 10.77
CA ASN A 12 -31.01 0.79 10.54
C ASN A 12 -30.06 -0.03 9.65
N HIS A 13 -28.94 0.54 9.20
CA HIS A 13 -27.96 -0.16 8.40
C HIS A 13 -26.91 -0.83 9.31
N PRO A 14 -26.80 -2.17 9.32
CA PRO A 14 -25.88 -2.88 10.21
C PRO A 14 -24.39 -2.62 9.89
N SER A 15 -24.08 -2.08 8.72
CA SER A 15 -22.74 -1.64 8.35
C SER A 15 -22.28 -0.35 9.06
N ILE A 16 -23.21 0.41 9.66
CA ILE A 16 -22.88 1.60 10.44
C ILE A 16 -22.55 1.18 11.86
N VAL A 17 -21.25 1.16 12.18
CA VAL A 17 -20.73 0.63 13.46
C VAL A 17 -20.08 1.69 14.35
N ILE A 18 -19.95 2.92 13.86
CA ILE A 18 -19.46 4.07 14.62
C ILE A 18 -19.94 5.38 13.96
N TRP A 19 -20.18 6.40 14.77
CA TRP A 19 -20.38 7.78 14.32
C TRP A 19 -19.16 8.61 14.73
N CYS A 20 -18.57 9.37 13.81
CA CYS A 20 -17.47 10.28 14.12
C CYS A 20 -17.90 11.74 13.87
N GLY A 21 -17.56 12.64 14.79
CA GLY A 21 -18.00 14.04 14.76
C GLY A 21 -17.37 14.87 13.64
N ASN A 22 -16.06 14.73 13.42
CA ASN A 22 -15.31 15.48 12.40
C ASN A 22 -13.98 14.80 12.04
N ASN A 23 -13.33 15.35 11.02
CA ASN A 23 -11.97 15.02 10.62
C ASN A 23 -10.99 16.12 11.06
N GLU A 24 -9.98 15.75 11.82
CA GLU A 24 -8.78 16.51 12.17
C GLU A 24 -8.99 17.88 12.84
N VAL A 25 -10.21 18.24 13.27
CA VAL A 25 -10.43 19.56 13.87
C VAL A 25 -9.72 19.66 15.23
N GLU A 26 -9.69 18.58 16.00
CA GLU A 26 -9.00 18.52 17.29
C GLU A 26 -7.48 18.64 17.13
N THR A 27 -6.85 17.69 16.43
CA THR A 27 -5.39 17.69 16.18
C THR A 27 -4.95 18.96 15.46
N GLY A 28 -5.76 19.47 14.52
CA GLY A 28 -5.47 20.70 13.82
C GLY A 28 -5.49 21.91 14.74
N TRP A 29 -6.47 22.02 15.62
CA TRP A 29 -6.49 23.05 16.64
C TRP A 29 -5.29 22.93 17.59
N MET A 30 -4.88 21.73 17.99
CA MET A 30 -3.78 21.54 18.95
C MET A 30 -2.39 21.73 18.36
N HIS A 31 -2.15 21.33 17.11
CA HIS A 31 -0.77 21.17 16.60
C HIS A 31 -0.46 21.91 15.29
N TRP A 32 -1.46 22.32 14.49
CA TRP A 32 -1.17 22.92 13.18
C TRP A 32 -0.74 24.38 13.31
N GLY A 33 0.35 24.73 12.62
CA GLY A 33 1.02 26.03 12.77
C GLY A 33 0.13 27.23 12.44
N ASP A 34 -0.72 27.13 11.42
CA ASP A 34 -1.65 28.21 11.05
C ASP A 34 -2.79 28.37 12.07
N ARG A 35 -3.18 27.29 12.76
CA ARG A 35 -4.16 27.34 13.86
C ARG A 35 -3.53 27.95 15.11
N GLN A 36 -2.25 27.67 15.39
CA GLN A 36 -1.51 28.36 16.45
C GLN A 36 -1.35 29.86 16.15
N GLN A 37 -1.05 30.21 14.89
CA GLN A 37 -1.00 31.60 14.45
C GLN A 37 -2.34 32.31 14.65
N PHE A 38 -3.43 31.69 14.22
CA PHE A 38 -4.79 32.24 14.41
C PHE A 38 -5.09 32.51 15.90
N LYS A 39 -4.79 31.57 16.81
CA LYS A 39 -4.99 31.76 18.26
C LYS A 39 -4.23 32.98 18.78
N ALA A 40 -3.01 33.20 18.31
CA ALA A 40 -2.21 34.36 18.69
C ALA A 40 -2.82 35.67 18.16
N GLU A 41 -3.35 35.67 16.93
CA GLU A 41 -3.96 36.85 16.29
C GLU A 41 -5.27 37.28 16.96
N VAL A 42 -6.16 36.33 17.30
CA VAL A 42 -7.48 36.66 17.89
C VAL A 42 -7.46 36.86 19.40
N GLY A 43 -6.35 36.52 20.05
CA GLY A 43 -6.16 36.58 21.49
C GLY A 43 -6.86 35.46 22.27
N GLN A 44 -6.40 35.24 23.50
CA GLN A 44 -6.80 34.12 24.36
C GLN A 44 -8.32 33.99 24.53
N LYS A 45 -9.02 35.08 24.84
CA LYS A 45 -10.47 35.06 25.09
C LYS A 45 -11.27 34.54 23.88
N THR A 46 -10.88 34.95 22.67
CA THR A 46 -11.57 34.51 21.44
C THR A 46 -11.23 33.06 21.14
N ALA A 47 -9.96 32.67 21.30
CA ALA A 47 -9.53 31.28 21.12
C ALA A 47 -10.24 30.32 22.08
N GLU A 48 -10.38 30.69 23.36
CA GLU A 48 -11.14 29.92 24.35
C GLU A 48 -12.62 29.80 23.98
N LYS A 49 -13.23 30.87 23.46
CA LYS A 49 -14.62 30.83 23.00
C LYS A 49 -14.80 29.89 21.80
N VAL A 50 -13.89 29.92 20.83
CA VAL A 50 -13.89 29.00 19.69
C VAL A 50 -13.79 27.55 20.16
N TRP A 51 -12.89 27.27 21.12
CA TRP A 51 -12.74 25.94 21.69
C TRP A 51 -13.98 25.48 22.48
N GLN A 52 -14.62 26.39 23.24
CA GLN A 52 -15.89 26.10 23.90
C GLN A 52 -16.99 25.75 22.90
N ASP A 53 -17.08 26.45 21.78
CA ASP A 53 -18.08 26.18 20.74
C ASP A 53 -17.79 24.83 20.04
N TYR A 54 -16.52 24.49 19.84
CA TYR A 54 -16.09 23.16 19.40
C TYR A 54 -16.56 22.07 20.40
N MET A 55 -16.31 22.24 21.70
CA MET A 55 -16.78 21.31 22.74
C MET A 55 -18.30 21.16 22.74
N VAL A 56 -19.05 22.26 22.60
CA VAL A 56 -20.52 22.21 22.52
C VAL A 56 -20.96 21.38 21.32
N LEU A 57 -20.36 21.56 20.15
CA LEU A 57 -20.78 20.83 18.96
C LEU A 57 -20.39 19.35 19.03
N PHE A 58 -19.12 19.06 19.30
CA PHE A 58 -18.55 17.72 19.13
C PHE A 58 -18.53 16.86 20.40
N ASN A 59 -18.67 17.45 21.59
CA ASN A 59 -18.75 16.72 22.86
C ASN A 59 -20.15 16.78 23.52
N ARG A 60 -21.12 17.47 22.89
CA ARG A 60 -22.50 17.54 23.40
C ARG A 60 -23.54 17.38 22.30
N VAL A 61 -23.65 18.32 21.36
CA VAL A 61 -24.76 18.34 20.37
C VAL A 61 -24.80 17.08 19.51
N LEU A 62 -23.69 16.70 18.88
CA LEU A 62 -23.63 15.49 18.05
C LEU A 62 -23.75 14.17 18.85
N PRO A 63 -23.03 13.96 19.97
CA PRO A 63 -23.21 12.74 20.76
C PRO A 63 -24.63 12.62 21.34
N ASP A 64 -25.27 13.72 21.78
CA ASP A 64 -26.65 13.70 22.29
C ASP A 64 -27.63 13.18 21.22
N VAL A 65 -27.42 13.56 19.94
CA VAL A 65 -28.22 13.06 18.82
C VAL A 65 -27.99 11.56 18.60
N VAL A 66 -26.75 11.08 18.68
CA VAL A 66 -26.44 9.64 18.56
C VAL A 66 -27.02 8.85 19.73
N VAL A 67 -26.94 9.36 20.95
CA VAL A 67 -27.58 8.75 22.13
C VAL A 67 -29.10 8.67 21.96
N GLN A 68 -29.74 9.73 21.47
CA GLN A 68 -31.18 9.77 21.33
C GLN A 68 -31.70 8.94 20.15
N TYR A 69 -30.97 8.89 19.03
CA TYR A 69 -31.48 8.33 17.78
C TYR A 69 -30.64 7.20 17.18
N GLY A 70 -29.35 7.07 17.52
CA GLY A 70 -28.38 6.19 16.86
C GLY A 70 -27.90 4.99 17.68
N GLN A 71 -28.37 4.83 18.93
CA GLN A 71 -27.99 3.68 19.76
C GLN A 71 -28.34 2.33 19.10
N PRO A 72 -27.51 1.28 19.34
CA PRO A 72 -26.39 1.21 20.28
C PRO A 72 -25.01 1.60 19.68
N VAL A 73 -24.97 2.26 18.50
CA VAL A 73 -23.73 2.58 17.80
C VAL A 73 -22.93 3.66 18.56
N PRO A 74 -21.61 3.46 18.84
CA PRO A 74 -20.80 4.42 19.58
C PRO A 74 -20.55 5.72 18.79
N TYR A 75 -20.20 6.77 19.52
CA TYR A 75 -19.78 8.06 18.98
C TYR A 75 -18.32 8.36 19.33
N TRP A 76 -17.59 8.97 18.39
CA TRP A 76 -16.22 9.43 18.52
C TRP A 76 -16.15 10.91 18.13
N PRO A 77 -15.51 11.80 18.92
CA PRO A 77 -15.67 13.23 18.72
C PRO A 77 -14.89 13.81 17.53
N SER A 78 -13.74 13.23 17.20
CA SER A 78 -12.83 13.65 16.12
C SER A 78 -11.96 12.47 15.69
N SER A 79 -11.49 12.44 14.45
CA SER A 79 -10.48 11.49 13.96
C SER A 79 -9.29 12.31 13.44
N PRO A 80 -8.09 12.23 14.04
CA PRO A 80 -7.74 11.45 15.22
C PRO A 80 -8.25 12.12 16.50
N SER A 81 -8.43 11.33 17.56
CA SER A 81 -8.75 11.80 18.91
C SER A 81 -8.33 10.79 19.98
N ALA A 82 -8.20 11.26 21.21
CA ALA A 82 -8.18 10.41 22.41
C ALA A 82 -9.50 10.51 23.19
N ASN A 83 -10.59 10.90 22.53
CA ASN A 83 -11.87 11.23 23.15
C ASN A 83 -11.73 12.27 24.28
N PHE A 84 -10.85 13.25 24.08
CA PHE A 84 -10.49 14.28 25.06
C PHE A 84 -9.85 13.78 26.37
N GLU A 85 -9.49 12.50 26.48
CA GLU A 85 -8.79 11.95 27.65
C GLU A 85 -7.28 12.26 27.64
N ASP A 86 -6.75 12.63 26.48
CA ASP A 86 -5.33 12.88 26.23
C ASP A 86 -5.17 13.81 25.01
N ASP A 87 -3.92 14.16 24.69
CA ASP A 87 -3.58 14.81 23.42
C ASP A 87 -4.01 13.92 22.23
N PRO A 88 -4.64 14.47 21.17
CA PRO A 88 -5.01 13.69 19.99
C PRO A 88 -3.77 13.23 19.21
N ASP A 89 -3.96 12.29 18.28
CA ASP A 89 -2.91 11.86 17.34
C ASP A 89 -1.66 11.26 17.99
N THR A 90 -1.82 10.66 19.18
CA THR A 90 -0.74 9.97 19.89
C THR A 90 -0.78 8.46 19.65
N GLN A 91 0.34 7.78 19.91
CA GLN A 91 0.36 6.33 19.84
C GLN A 91 -0.30 5.64 21.06
N ARG A 92 -0.69 6.39 22.11
CA ARG A 92 -1.06 5.83 23.43
C ARG A 92 -2.55 5.50 23.55
N ILE A 93 -3.42 6.45 23.19
CA ILE A 93 -4.87 6.41 23.38
C ILE A 93 -5.54 6.80 22.06
N GLY A 94 -6.66 6.14 21.74
CA GLY A 94 -7.46 6.48 20.57
C GLY A 94 -6.81 6.13 19.24
N ASP A 95 -7.13 6.92 18.22
CA ASP A 95 -6.71 6.72 16.85
C ASP A 95 -5.69 7.78 16.38
N MET A 96 -4.99 7.49 15.28
CA MET A 96 -3.85 8.27 14.79
C MET A 96 -3.90 8.47 13.28
N HIS A 97 -3.49 9.66 12.83
CA HIS A 97 -3.29 10.04 11.43
C HIS A 97 -1.79 10.29 11.17
N TYR A 98 -1.07 9.27 10.68
CA TYR A 98 0.37 9.38 10.49
C TYR A 98 0.76 9.88 9.10
N TRP A 99 1.00 11.18 8.99
CA TRP A 99 1.27 11.85 7.71
C TRP A 99 2.74 12.20 7.43
N GLN A 100 3.67 11.94 8.35
CA GLN A 100 5.07 12.37 8.17
C GLN A 100 5.77 11.70 6.99
N VAL A 101 5.43 10.45 6.66
CA VAL A 101 5.93 9.79 5.44
C VAL A 101 5.59 10.69 4.25
N TRP A 102 4.32 10.94 3.96
CA TRP A 102 3.99 11.75 2.79
C TRP A 102 4.36 13.24 2.92
N HIS A 103 3.88 13.94 3.95
CA HIS A 103 3.97 15.39 4.03
C HIS A 103 5.37 15.91 4.42
N ALA A 104 6.13 15.15 5.20
CA ALA A 104 7.48 15.51 5.64
C ALA A 104 8.60 14.77 4.90
N LEU A 105 8.28 14.02 3.84
CA LEU A 105 9.25 13.20 3.08
C LEU A 105 10.03 12.22 3.97
N ALA A 106 9.42 11.75 5.06
CA ALA A 106 10.07 10.80 5.95
C ALA A 106 10.23 9.43 5.25
N PRO A 107 11.32 8.67 5.50
CA PRO A 107 11.48 7.34 4.92
C PRO A 107 10.25 6.45 5.18
N ILE A 108 9.87 5.58 4.21
CA ILE A 108 8.68 4.71 4.37
C ILE A 108 8.84 3.75 5.56
N GLU A 109 10.07 3.43 5.94
CA GLU A 109 10.42 2.62 7.10
C GLU A 109 9.94 3.24 8.41
N ASN A 110 9.66 4.55 8.45
CA ASN A 110 9.08 5.19 9.63
C ASN A 110 7.68 4.66 9.97
N TYR A 111 6.96 4.05 9.03
CA TYR A 111 5.73 3.32 9.37
C TYR A 111 5.98 2.22 10.40
N LYS A 112 7.14 1.53 10.35
CA LYS A 112 7.51 0.48 11.31
C LYS A 112 7.82 1.00 12.72
N GLN A 113 7.89 2.32 12.90
CA GLN A 113 8.11 2.96 14.19
C GLN A 113 6.78 3.42 14.83
N GLN A 114 5.66 3.27 14.12
CA GLN A 114 4.35 3.69 14.60
C GLN A 114 3.55 2.49 15.07
N VAL A 115 3.24 2.45 16.37
CA VAL A 115 2.46 1.39 17.00
C VAL A 115 1.24 1.99 17.75
N PRO A 116 0.37 2.76 17.07
CA PRO A 116 -0.83 3.35 17.68
C PRO A 116 -1.84 2.26 18.04
N ARG A 117 -2.91 2.63 18.76
CA ARG A 117 -4.00 1.68 19.05
C ARG A 117 -4.84 1.40 17.81
N PHE A 118 -5.05 2.40 16.96
CA PHE A 118 -5.75 2.29 15.69
C PHE A 118 -5.18 3.33 14.71
N MET A 119 -4.76 2.93 13.51
CA MET A 119 -4.33 3.88 12.46
C MET A 119 -5.52 4.18 11.54
N THR A 120 -6.11 5.36 11.67
CA THR A 120 -7.29 5.79 10.89
C THR A 120 -6.91 6.52 9.61
N GLU A 121 -5.71 7.11 9.53
CA GLU A 121 -5.15 7.60 8.27
C GLU A 121 -3.64 7.40 8.18
N PHE A 122 -3.21 6.97 7.00
CA PHE A 122 -1.83 7.00 6.51
C PHE A 122 -1.88 6.81 5.00
N GLY A 123 -1.02 7.50 4.24
CA GLY A 123 -1.19 7.54 2.80
C GLY A 123 0.10 7.78 2.03
N PHE A 124 0.06 7.42 0.75
CA PHE A 124 1.10 7.71 -0.22
C PHE A 124 0.43 7.98 -1.59
N GLN A 125 0.84 9.02 -2.33
CA GLN A 125 0.23 9.29 -3.64
C GLN A 125 0.84 8.47 -4.77
N SER A 126 0.03 8.20 -5.78
CA SER A 126 0.46 7.75 -7.10
C SER A 126 -0.35 8.44 -8.19
N PHE A 127 0.15 8.37 -9.42
CA PHE A 127 -0.66 8.71 -10.58
C PHE A 127 -1.61 7.56 -10.95
N PRO A 128 -2.77 7.86 -11.56
CA PRO A 128 -3.58 6.82 -12.19
C PRO A 128 -2.87 6.27 -13.44
N GLU A 129 -3.38 5.16 -14.00
CA GLU A 129 -2.74 4.53 -15.16
C GLU A 129 -2.92 5.35 -16.45
N MET A 130 -2.13 5.02 -17.49
CA MET A 130 -2.13 5.77 -18.76
C MET A 130 -3.52 5.95 -19.37
N SER A 131 -4.40 4.95 -19.27
CA SER A 131 -5.77 5.03 -19.82
C SER A 131 -6.61 6.11 -19.14
N THR A 132 -6.35 6.43 -17.87
CA THR A 132 -6.98 7.55 -17.16
C THR A 132 -6.31 8.87 -17.52
N ILE A 133 -4.98 8.89 -17.65
CA ILE A 133 -4.24 10.09 -18.10
C ILE A 133 -4.72 10.57 -19.48
N ARG A 134 -4.85 9.66 -20.45
CA ARG A 134 -5.35 9.99 -21.80
C ARG A 134 -6.73 10.63 -21.83
N SER A 135 -7.54 10.45 -20.77
CA SER A 135 -8.89 11.02 -20.72
C SER A 135 -8.91 12.54 -20.49
N PHE A 136 -7.80 13.12 -20.02
CA PHE A 136 -7.71 14.55 -19.70
C PHE A 136 -6.47 15.24 -20.30
N SER A 137 -5.64 14.53 -21.06
CA SER A 137 -4.38 15.05 -21.58
C SER A 137 -4.06 14.54 -23.00
N THR A 138 -3.21 15.27 -23.71
CA THR A 138 -2.62 14.84 -24.99
C THR A 138 -1.16 14.42 -24.80
N PRO A 139 -0.49 13.82 -25.82
CA PRO A 139 0.93 13.41 -25.70
C PRO A 139 1.89 14.54 -25.32
N GLU A 140 1.61 15.78 -25.72
CA GLU A 140 2.41 16.96 -25.38
C GLU A 140 2.35 17.31 -23.89
N ASP A 141 1.32 16.82 -23.18
CA ASP A 141 1.13 17.02 -21.75
C ASP A 141 1.81 15.96 -20.88
N TRP A 142 2.39 14.90 -21.47
CA TRP A 142 2.94 13.74 -20.76
C TRP A 142 4.32 14.03 -20.14
N ASP A 143 4.35 15.03 -19.28
CA ASP A 143 5.44 15.43 -18.42
C ASP A 143 4.85 15.80 -17.05
N ILE A 144 5.49 15.37 -15.95
CA ILE A 144 4.97 15.58 -14.59
C ILE A 144 4.93 17.06 -14.17
N SER A 145 5.60 17.93 -14.93
CA SER A 145 5.65 19.38 -14.76
C SER A 145 4.77 20.15 -15.75
N SER A 146 4.09 19.47 -16.68
CA SER A 146 3.18 20.13 -17.63
C SER A 146 2.04 20.82 -16.90
N ALA A 147 1.50 21.89 -17.50
CA ALA A 147 0.38 22.63 -16.91
C ALA A 147 -0.85 21.72 -16.68
N VAL A 148 -1.10 20.79 -17.60
CA VAL A 148 -2.20 19.83 -17.49
C VAL A 148 -1.96 18.88 -16.32
N MET A 149 -0.77 18.27 -16.18
CA MET A 149 -0.48 17.37 -15.05
C MET A 149 -0.50 18.11 -13.70
N LEU A 150 0.02 19.33 -13.65
CA LEU A 150 -0.02 20.16 -12.43
C LEU A 150 -1.44 20.57 -12.06
N SER A 151 -2.32 20.84 -13.03
CA SER A 151 -3.73 21.14 -12.75
C SER A 151 -4.48 19.95 -12.14
N HIS A 152 -4.03 18.72 -12.41
CA HIS A 152 -4.55 17.46 -11.88
C HIS A 152 -3.73 16.93 -10.67
N GLN A 153 -2.90 17.78 -10.07
CA GLN A 153 -2.22 17.54 -8.80
C GLN A 153 -2.64 18.61 -7.78
N LYS A 154 -3.43 18.23 -6.77
CA LYS A 154 -3.98 19.17 -5.79
C LYS A 154 -3.21 19.24 -4.47
N ASN A 155 -2.27 18.34 -4.25
CA ASN A 155 -1.32 18.44 -3.16
C ASN A 155 -0.08 19.20 -3.62
N LYS A 156 0.16 20.38 -3.05
CA LYS A 156 1.30 21.25 -3.40
C LYS A 156 2.61 20.45 -3.34
N GLY A 157 3.34 20.40 -4.44
CA GLY A 157 4.60 19.66 -4.57
C GLY A 157 4.46 18.13 -4.71
N GLY A 158 3.24 17.59 -4.85
CA GLY A 158 2.97 16.15 -4.85
C GLY A 158 3.77 15.38 -5.90
N ASN A 159 3.80 15.85 -7.16
CA ASN A 159 4.55 15.18 -8.23
C ASN A 159 6.05 15.09 -7.92
N GLY A 160 6.62 16.17 -7.36
CA GLY A 160 8.02 16.20 -6.92
C GLY A 160 8.30 15.23 -5.77
N ARG A 161 7.36 15.08 -4.82
CA ARG A 161 7.51 14.09 -3.74
C ARG A 161 7.48 12.65 -4.27
N ILE A 162 6.56 12.32 -5.17
CA ILE A 162 6.52 10.99 -5.82
C ILE A 162 7.89 10.71 -6.47
N TYR A 163 8.39 11.66 -7.26
CA TYR A 163 9.67 11.52 -7.94
C TYR A 163 10.84 11.31 -6.97
N ASP A 164 10.91 12.09 -5.89
CA ASP A 164 11.95 11.95 -4.86
C ASP A 164 11.92 10.56 -4.19
N TYR A 165 10.74 10.03 -3.84
CA TYR A 165 10.64 8.66 -3.34
C TYR A 165 11.09 7.61 -4.37
N LEU A 166 10.71 7.77 -5.64
CA LEU A 166 11.17 6.85 -6.68
C LEU A 166 12.70 6.82 -6.75
N LEU A 167 13.37 7.98 -6.76
CA LEU A 167 14.84 8.04 -6.75
C LEU A 167 15.46 7.39 -5.49
N ARG A 168 14.79 7.51 -4.33
CA ARG A 168 15.28 6.92 -3.08
C ARG A 168 15.21 5.38 -3.08
N TYR A 169 14.15 4.80 -3.64
CA TYR A 169 13.83 3.36 -3.48
C TYR A 169 13.98 2.53 -4.75
N PHE A 170 13.67 3.07 -5.93
CA PHE A 170 13.61 2.33 -7.20
C PHE A 170 14.61 2.82 -8.26
N GLY A 171 14.91 4.12 -8.30
CA GLY A 171 15.73 4.77 -9.32
C GLY A 171 14.90 5.73 -10.19
N GLN A 172 15.52 6.23 -11.26
CA GLN A 172 14.87 7.15 -12.20
C GLN A 172 14.11 6.35 -13.27
N PRO A 173 12.77 6.49 -13.37
CA PRO A 173 12.01 5.86 -14.45
C PRO A 173 12.47 6.37 -15.81
N LYS A 174 12.49 5.50 -16.83
CA LYS A 174 13.05 5.83 -18.15
C LYS A 174 12.19 6.78 -18.99
N ASP A 175 10.88 6.82 -18.73
CA ASP A 175 9.90 7.65 -19.45
C ASP A 175 8.66 7.92 -18.58
N PHE A 176 7.73 8.75 -19.08
CA PHE A 176 6.50 9.12 -18.36
C PHE A 176 5.62 7.92 -18.01
N SER A 177 5.44 6.97 -18.93
CA SER A 177 4.62 5.77 -18.68
C SER A 177 5.22 4.91 -17.57
N SER A 178 6.56 4.77 -17.56
CA SER A 178 7.31 4.08 -16.52
C SER A 178 7.21 4.80 -15.18
N PHE A 179 7.20 6.14 -15.18
CA PHE A 179 6.96 6.93 -13.98
C PHE A 179 5.56 6.67 -13.38
N LEU A 180 4.50 6.60 -14.20
CA LEU A 180 3.16 6.30 -13.67
C LEU A 180 3.12 4.90 -13.04
N TYR A 181 3.60 3.89 -13.78
CA TYR A 181 3.67 2.51 -13.29
C TYR A 181 4.48 2.42 -11.98
N ALA A 182 5.69 2.97 -11.97
CA ALA A 182 6.55 2.95 -10.79
C ALA A 182 5.95 3.72 -9.61
N SER A 183 5.23 4.83 -9.86
CA SER A 183 4.54 5.57 -8.80
C SER A 183 3.48 4.72 -8.09
N GLN A 184 2.76 3.87 -8.82
CA GLN A 184 1.77 2.97 -8.23
C GLN A 184 2.44 1.84 -7.46
N VAL A 185 3.51 1.25 -7.99
CA VAL A 185 4.29 0.22 -7.28
C VAL A 185 4.89 0.79 -5.99
N MET A 186 5.48 1.98 -6.04
CA MET A 186 6.02 2.68 -4.87
C MET A 186 4.94 2.96 -3.82
N GLN A 187 3.76 3.44 -4.25
CA GLN A 187 2.61 3.60 -3.36
C GLN A 187 2.23 2.26 -2.70
N ALA A 188 2.14 1.19 -3.48
CA ALA A 188 1.74 -0.12 -3.01
C ALA A 188 2.73 -0.68 -1.97
N GLU A 189 4.04 -0.58 -2.22
CA GLU A 189 5.09 -1.00 -1.29
C GLU A 189 5.11 -0.16 0.00
N ALA A 190 4.94 1.16 -0.11
CA ALA A 190 4.88 2.06 1.05
C ALA A 190 3.70 1.71 1.97
N ILE A 191 2.51 1.53 1.41
CA ILE A 191 1.31 1.23 2.19
C ILE A 191 1.33 -0.22 2.71
N LYS A 192 1.84 -1.18 1.93
CA LYS A 192 2.07 -2.57 2.39
C LYS A 192 2.96 -2.58 3.63
N MET A 193 4.05 -1.79 3.64
CA MET A 193 4.94 -1.72 4.80
C MET A 193 4.21 -1.29 6.08
N GLY A 194 3.38 -0.25 6.00
CA GLY A 194 2.57 0.20 7.13
C GLY A 194 1.47 -0.79 7.51
N ALA A 195 0.65 -1.20 6.55
CA ALA A 195 -0.48 -2.10 6.79
C ALA A 195 -0.06 -3.45 7.38
N GLU A 196 1.01 -4.06 6.85
CA GLU A 196 1.54 -5.28 7.42
C GLU A 196 2.13 -5.05 8.81
N HIS A 197 2.84 -3.94 9.05
CA HIS A 197 3.34 -3.61 10.38
C HIS A 197 2.21 -3.47 11.40
N PHE A 198 1.15 -2.72 11.07
CA PHE A 198 0.01 -2.51 11.96
C PHE A 198 -0.70 -3.82 12.29
N ARG A 199 -0.81 -4.74 11.32
CA ARG A 199 -1.34 -6.09 11.55
C ARG A 199 -0.41 -6.95 12.40
N ARG A 200 0.91 -6.88 12.17
CA ARG A 200 1.92 -7.58 13.00
C ARG A 200 1.88 -7.12 14.45
N SER A 201 1.60 -5.84 14.67
CA SER A 201 1.55 -5.17 15.98
C SER A 201 0.29 -5.49 16.80
N ARG A 202 -0.61 -6.36 16.33
CA ARG A 202 -1.71 -6.89 17.15
C ARG A 202 -1.16 -7.57 18.43
N PRO A 203 -1.76 -7.38 19.63
CA PRO A 203 -3.01 -6.67 19.93
C PRO A 203 -2.82 -5.19 20.28
N ARG A 204 -1.62 -4.62 20.13
CA ARG A 204 -1.38 -3.20 20.40
C ARG A 204 -2.14 -2.34 19.41
N THR A 205 -1.93 -2.60 18.12
CA THR A 205 -2.65 -1.96 17.01
C THR A 205 -3.77 -2.87 16.54
N MET A 206 -4.99 -2.33 16.45
CA MET A 206 -6.21 -3.07 16.14
C MET A 206 -6.95 -2.54 14.90
N GLY A 207 -6.34 -1.63 14.15
CA GLY A 207 -6.93 -1.06 12.94
C GLY A 207 -5.93 -0.39 12.03
N SER A 208 -6.21 -0.44 10.73
CA SER A 208 -5.41 0.12 9.65
C SER A 208 -6.35 0.56 8.53
N LEU A 209 -6.56 1.87 8.39
CA LEU A 209 -7.33 2.49 7.31
C LEU A 209 -6.37 3.40 6.53
N TYR A 210 -6.00 2.98 5.32
CA TYR A 210 -5.15 3.79 4.47
C TYR A 210 -5.97 4.90 3.83
N TRP A 211 -5.36 6.07 3.71
CA TRP A 211 -5.87 7.18 2.92
C TRP A 211 -5.34 7.02 1.49
N GLN A 212 -6.15 6.86 0.45
CA GLN A 212 -7.63 6.76 0.42
C GLN A 212 -8.09 5.63 -0.52
N LEU A 213 -9.38 5.30 -0.53
CA LEU A 213 -9.92 4.25 -1.39
C LEU A 213 -10.08 4.68 -2.85
N ASN A 214 -10.77 5.80 -3.09
CA ASN A 214 -11.28 6.17 -4.40
C ASN A 214 -11.02 7.64 -4.76
N ASP A 215 -11.25 8.00 -6.02
CA ASP A 215 -11.17 9.38 -6.52
C ASP A 215 -12.55 9.96 -6.88
N CYS A 216 -12.68 11.29 -6.82
CA CYS A 216 -13.88 12.03 -7.23
C CYS A 216 -13.80 12.64 -8.64
N TRP A 217 -12.62 12.59 -9.26
CA TRP A 217 -12.31 13.02 -10.64
C TRP A 217 -10.94 12.47 -11.07
N PRO A 218 -10.56 12.46 -12.36
CA PRO A 218 -9.22 12.02 -12.78
C PRO A 218 -8.15 12.91 -12.13
N VAL A 219 -7.22 12.34 -11.35
CA VAL A 219 -6.28 13.12 -10.54
C VAL A 219 -5.11 12.26 -10.06
N ALA A 220 -3.96 12.88 -9.77
CA ALA A 220 -2.94 12.26 -8.92
C ALA A 220 -3.36 12.37 -7.44
N SER A 221 -3.51 11.23 -6.77
CA SER A 221 -4.04 11.15 -5.41
C SER A 221 -3.49 9.95 -4.64
N TRP A 222 -3.95 9.79 -3.41
CA TRP A 222 -3.66 8.64 -2.57
C TRP A 222 -4.58 7.44 -2.83
N ALA A 223 -5.49 7.53 -3.81
CA ALA A 223 -6.47 6.49 -4.06
C ALA A 223 -5.82 5.17 -4.50
N SER A 224 -6.36 4.04 -4.05
CA SER A 224 -6.04 2.72 -4.58
C SER A 224 -6.87 2.36 -5.82
N ILE A 225 -8.04 3.00 -6.00
CA ILE A 225 -8.93 2.87 -7.14
C ILE A 225 -9.13 4.26 -7.77
N ASP A 226 -8.84 4.40 -9.05
CA ASP A 226 -9.01 5.70 -9.72
C ASP A 226 -10.48 6.05 -10.02
N TYR A 227 -10.70 7.24 -10.58
CA TYR A 227 -12.02 7.77 -10.87
C TYR A 227 -12.89 6.88 -11.78
N TYR A 228 -12.28 6.16 -12.72
CA TYR A 228 -12.99 5.27 -13.63
C TYR A 228 -13.19 3.87 -13.04
N GLY A 229 -12.81 3.65 -11.77
CA GLY A 229 -12.92 2.37 -11.09
C GLY A 229 -11.78 1.41 -11.42
N ARG A 230 -10.67 1.91 -12.01
CA ARG A 230 -9.51 1.07 -12.34
C ARG A 230 -8.65 0.88 -11.09
N TRP A 231 -8.30 -0.37 -10.83
CA TRP A 231 -7.47 -0.71 -9.68
C TRP A 231 -6.02 -0.33 -9.97
N LYS A 232 -5.44 0.51 -9.12
CA LYS A 232 -4.00 0.75 -9.07
C LYS A 232 -3.30 -0.44 -8.41
N ALA A 233 -1.98 -0.49 -8.48
CA ALA A 233 -1.16 -1.50 -7.80
C ALA A 233 -1.56 -1.68 -6.32
N LEU A 234 -1.83 -0.58 -5.63
CA LEU A 234 -2.22 -0.57 -4.22
C LEU A 234 -3.47 -1.43 -3.93
N GLN A 235 -4.46 -1.47 -4.82
CA GLN A 235 -5.69 -2.24 -4.55
C GLN A 235 -5.44 -3.76 -4.62
N TYR A 236 -4.58 -4.20 -5.55
CA TYR A 236 -4.15 -5.60 -5.61
C TYR A 236 -3.30 -5.97 -4.39
N TYR A 237 -2.41 -5.08 -3.96
CA TYR A 237 -1.62 -5.22 -2.75
C TYR A 237 -2.52 -5.30 -1.51
N ALA A 238 -3.54 -4.45 -1.40
CA ALA A 238 -4.46 -4.41 -0.26
C ALA A 238 -5.19 -5.74 -0.07
N ARG A 239 -5.61 -6.38 -1.17
CA ARG A 239 -6.18 -7.72 -1.11
C ARG A 239 -5.20 -8.76 -0.53
N ARG A 240 -3.89 -8.61 -0.75
CA ARG A 240 -2.86 -9.50 -0.23
C ARG A 240 -2.54 -9.20 1.24
N PHE A 241 -2.26 -7.94 1.58
CA PHE A 241 -1.86 -7.56 2.94
C PHE A 241 -3.04 -7.50 3.94
N TYR A 242 -4.29 -7.44 3.49
CA TYR A 242 -5.50 -7.60 4.32
C TYR A 242 -6.16 -8.98 4.20
N ASN A 243 -5.47 -9.97 3.64
CA ASN A 243 -5.96 -11.35 3.63
C ASN A 243 -6.09 -11.89 5.06
N ASP A 244 -7.12 -12.71 5.33
CA ASP A 244 -7.42 -13.29 6.65
C ASP A 244 -6.23 -14.05 7.25
N LEU A 245 -5.39 -14.63 6.38
CA LEU A 245 -4.12 -15.24 6.73
C LEU A 245 -3.01 -14.50 5.95
N LEU A 246 -2.05 -13.96 6.69
CA LEU A 246 -0.93 -13.22 6.13
C LEU A 246 0.38 -13.78 6.66
N VAL A 247 1.30 -14.16 5.77
CA VAL A 247 2.72 -14.31 6.11
C VAL A 247 3.42 -12.97 5.88
N SER A 248 4.14 -12.47 6.87
CA SER A 248 4.76 -11.15 6.84
C SER A 248 6.19 -11.21 7.41
N PRO A 249 7.20 -11.46 6.57
CA PRO A 249 8.60 -11.39 6.97
C PRO A 249 8.99 -9.94 7.34
N ASN A 250 9.70 -9.79 8.45
CA ASN A 250 10.20 -8.49 8.91
C ASN A 250 11.58 -8.66 9.57
N GLU A 251 12.56 -7.88 9.12
CA GLU A 251 13.86 -7.82 9.78
C GLU A 251 13.81 -6.89 10.99
N GLU A 252 14.15 -7.44 12.16
CA GLU A 252 14.23 -6.77 13.45
C GLU A 252 15.17 -7.56 14.39
N ASN A 253 15.84 -6.85 15.31
CA ASN A 253 16.73 -7.48 16.29
C ASN A 253 17.79 -8.41 15.67
N SER A 254 18.36 -8.03 14.52
CA SER A 254 19.36 -8.82 13.75
C SER A 254 18.87 -10.18 13.23
N ALA A 255 17.57 -10.41 13.21
CA ALA A 255 16.93 -11.61 12.68
C ALA A 255 15.82 -11.24 11.70
N LEU A 256 15.58 -12.11 10.72
CA LEU A 256 14.38 -12.11 9.92
C LEU A 256 13.29 -12.88 10.67
N GLN A 257 12.30 -12.15 11.17
CA GLN A 257 11.14 -12.70 11.85
C GLN A 257 10.06 -12.99 10.83
N ILE A 258 9.57 -14.23 10.79
CA ILE A 258 8.48 -14.65 9.91
C ILE A 258 7.19 -14.66 10.72
N TYR A 259 6.47 -13.55 10.67
CA TYR A 259 5.18 -13.43 11.32
C TYR A 259 4.11 -14.15 10.49
N VAL A 260 3.14 -14.75 11.20
CA VAL A 260 1.86 -15.13 10.61
C VAL A 260 0.75 -14.41 11.38
N VAL A 261 -0.06 -13.64 10.65
CA VAL A 261 -1.24 -12.94 11.18
C VAL A 261 -2.49 -13.69 10.74
N SER A 262 -3.41 -13.88 11.68
CA SER A 262 -4.69 -14.54 11.46
C SER A 262 -5.85 -13.72 12.03
N ASP A 263 -6.80 -13.41 11.16
CA ASP A 263 -8.10 -12.86 11.55
C ASP A 263 -9.19 -13.95 11.60
N ARG A 264 -8.82 -15.22 11.41
CA ARG A 264 -9.74 -16.35 11.58
C ARG A 264 -10.07 -16.55 13.06
N GLN A 265 -11.30 -16.97 13.33
CA GLN A 265 -11.80 -17.23 14.69
C GLN A 265 -11.39 -18.61 15.23
N GLN A 266 -10.91 -19.49 14.37
CA GLN A 266 -10.48 -20.85 14.73
C GLN A 266 -9.00 -21.03 14.41
N THR A 267 -8.34 -21.90 15.19
CA THR A 267 -6.97 -22.34 14.91
C THR A 267 -6.89 -22.93 13.51
N GLN A 268 -5.85 -22.57 12.77
CA GLN A 268 -5.63 -23.04 11.41
C GLN A 268 -4.32 -23.85 11.32
N PRO A 269 -4.39 -25.17 11.09
CA PRO A 269 -3.23 -25.94 10.67
C PRO A 269 -2.72 -25.44 9.32
N ALA A 270 -1.43 -25.19 9.21
CA ALA A 270 -0.79 -24.71 7.99
C ALA A 270 0.66 -25.20 7.91
N GLN A 271 1.25 -25.12 6.72
CA GLN A 271 2.68 -25.28 6.51
C GLN A 271 3.28 -23.92 6.16
N LEU A 272 4.30 -23.50 6.91
CA LEU A 272 5.11 -22.34 6.59
C LEU A 272 6.33 -22.81 5.79
N ARG A 273 6.52 -22.27 4.58
CA ARG A 273 7.69 -22.50 3.75
C ARG A 273 8.42 -21.19 3.52
N VAL A 274 9.72 -21.17 3.77
CA VAL A 274 10.59 -19.99 3.62
C VAL A 274 11.81 -20.39 2.80
N ARG A 275 11.98 -19.76 1.64
CA ARG A 275 13.09 -20.01 0.71
C ARG A 275 13.97 -18.78 0.60
N LEU A 276 15.27 -18.93 0.84
CA LEU A 276 16.27 -17.97 0.42
C LEU A 276 16.60 -18.24 -1.04
N MET A 277 16.45 -17.25 -1.89
CA MET A 277 16.65 -17.37 -3.33
C MET A 277 17.62 -16.30 -3.82
N ASP A 278 18.42 -16.64 -4.83
CA ASP A 278 19.11 -15.61 -5.61
C ASP A 278 18.21 -15.09 -6.74
N LEU A 279 18.66 -14.02 -7.41
CA LEU A 279 17.91 -13.37 -8.48
C LEU A 279 17.75 -14.25 -9.75
N THR A 280 18.50 -15.35 -9.87
CA THR A 280 18.31 -16.32 -10.97
C THR A 280 17.16 -17.30 -10.69
N GLY A 281 16.61 -17.26 -9.47
CA GLY A 281 15.57 -18.19 -9.00
C GLY A 281 16.11 -19.45 -8.36
N LYS A 282 17.43 -19.57 -8.18
CA LYS A 282 18.00 -20.73 -7.49
C LYS A 282 17.66 -20.64 -6.01
N VAL A 283 17.08 -21.72 -5.48
CA VAL A 283 16.88 -21.89 -4.04
C VAL A 283 18.23 -22.20 -3.40
N LEU A 284 18.68 -21.31 -2.53
CA LEU A 284 19.94 -21.40 -1.80
C LEU A 284 19.78 -22.12 -0.47
N GLU A 285 18.64 -21.89 0.19
CA GLU A 285 18.23 -22.56 1.41
C GLU A 285 16.70 -22.60 1.47
N GLU A 286 16.15 -23.67 2.04
CA GLU A 286 14.71 -23.81 2.29
C GLU A 286 14.49 -24.33 3.70
N LYS A 287 13.52 -23.72 4.38
CA LYS A 287 12.98 -24.20 5.65
C LYS A 287 11.48 -24.36 5.53
N SER A 288 10.96 -25.50 5.98
CA SER A 288 9.54 -25.76 6.06
C SER A 288 9.17 -26.24 7.45
N ALA A 289 8.05 -25.76 7.99
CA ALA A 289 7.53 -26.17 9.29
C ALA A 289 6.00 -26.27 9.26
N ASP A 290 5.47 -27.35 9.82
CA ASP A 290 4.04 -27.46 10.08
C ASP A 290 3.72 -26.69 11.36
N ILE A 291 2.76 -25.78 11.28
CA ILE A 291 2.41 -24.83 12.34
C ILE A 291 0.92 -24.84 12.64
N GLN A 292 0.58 -24.43 13.86
CA GLN A 292 -0.80 -24.16 14.27
C GLN A 292 -0.97 -22.64 14.40
N VAL A 293 -1.61 -22.03 13.40
CA VAL A 293 -1.84 -20.59 13.39
C VAL A 293 -2.93 -20.27 14.41
N LYS A 294 -2.60 -19.47 15.42
CA LYS A 294 -3.54 -19.10 16.48
C LYS A 294 -4.67 -18.23 15.91
N PRO A 295 -5.92 -18.37 16.39
CA PRO A 295 -7.00 -17.51 15.97
C PRO A 295 -6.76 -16.08 16.46
N LEU A 296 -7.16 -15.08 15.67
CA LEU A 296 -7.24 -13.69 16.11
C LEU A 296 -5.91 -13.20 16.74
N ALA A 297 -4.78 -13.48 16.08
CA ALA A 297 -3.45 -13.27 16.62
C ALA A 297 -2.42 -12.90 15.53
N SER A 298 -1.32 -12.33 15.98
CA SER A 298 -0.08 -12.15 15.22
C SER A 298 1.05 -12.74 16.05
N ASP A 299 1.79 -13.69 15.50
CA ASP A 299 2.89 -14.36 16.19
C ASP A 299 4.05 -14.63 15.21
N VAL A 300 5.26 -14.71 15.74
CA VAL A 300 6.43 -15.21 15.02
C VAL A 300 6.44 -16.72 15.03
N TYR A 301 6.53 -17.33 13.84
CA TYR A 301 6.60 -18.80 13.69
C TYR A 301 7.97 -19.30 13.27
N LEU A 302 8.83 -18.43 12.76
CA LEU A 302 10.23 -18.73 12.44
C LEU A 302 11.08 -17.47 12.63
N SER A 303 12.24 -17.62 13.28
CA SER A 303 13.21 -16.53 13.49
C SER A 303 14.55 -16.98 12.93
N LEU A 304 15.10 -16.22 11.97
CA LEU A 304 16.32 -16.56 11.25
C LEU A 304 17.39 -15.48 11.47
N PRO A 305 18.52 -15.76 12.14
CA PRO A 305 19.60 -14.79 12.26
C PRO A 305 20.07 -14.33 10.87
N VAL A 306 20.08 -13.03 10.62
CA VAL A 306 20.38 -12.48 9.27
C VAL A 306 21.80 -12.82 8.84
N THR A 307 22.75 -12.82 9.77
CA THR A 307 24.16 -13.17 9.53
C THR A 307 24.32 -14.60 9.03
N GLU A 308 23.59 -15.55 9.62
CA GLU A 308 23.58 -16.96 9.22
C GLU A 308 22.84 -17.14 7.88
N LEU A 309 21.66 -16.53 7.76
CA LEU A 309 20.82 -16.60 6.57
C LEU A 309 21.55 -16.10 5.32
N LEU A 310 22.23 -14.95 5.43
CA LEU A 310 22.98 -14.41 4.29
C LEU A 310 24.26 -15.19 4.02
N ALA A 311 24.90 -15.80 5.02
CA ALA A 311 26.12 -16.60 4.87
C ALA A 311 27.20 -15.92 3.99
N ARG A 312 27.48 -14.64 4.25
CA ARG A 312 28.39 -13.74 3.49
C ARG A 312 27.92 -13.32 2.09
N ARG A 313 26.71 -13.66 1.68
CA ARG A 313 26.11 -13.15 0.43
C ARG A 313 25.73 -11.68 0.58
N GLN A 314 25.78 -10.95 -0.52
CA GLN A 314 25.38 -9.55 -0.60
C GLN A 314 23.85 -9.43 -0.53
N ARG A 315 23.35 -8.40 0.17
CA ARG A 315 21.92 -8.20 0.47
C ARG A 315 21.10 -7.98 -0.80
N GLU A 316 21.70 -7.32 -1.78
CA GLU A 316 21.14 -6.95 -3.06
C GLU A 316 21.08 -8.11 -4.08
N GLN A 317 21.68 -9.26 -3.77
CA GLN A 317 21.74 -10.43 -4.67
C GLN A 317 20.76 -11.55 -4.28
N VAL A 318 20.09 -11.42 -3.13
CA VAL A 318 19.21 -12.45 -2.59
C VAL A 318 17.92 -11.86 -2.05
N PHE A 319 16.88 -12.67 -1.99
CA PHE A 319 15.60 -12.33 -1.40
C PHE A 319 14.98 -13.58 -0.75
N ILE A 320 13.93 -13.36 0.03
CA ILE A 320 13.18 -14.40 0.71
C ILE A 320 11.82 -14.54 0.07
N ASP A 321 11.43 -15.78 -0.25
CA ASP A 321 10.06 -16.15 -0.58
C ASP A 321 9.42 -16.88 0.60
N SER A 322 8.49 -16.20 1.28
CA SER A 322 7.71 -16.78 2.38
C SER A 322 6.32 -17.16 1.89
N GLN A 323 5.93 -18.42 2.09
CA GLN A 323 4.62 -18.96 1.72
C GLN A 323 3.94 -19.60 2.92
N LEU A 324 2.66 -19.31 3.09
CA LEU A 324 1.78 -20.04 4.02
C LEU A 324 0.84 -20.92 3.21
N LEU A 325 0.91 -22.24 3.44
CA LEU A 325 0.12 -23.23 2.73
C LEU A 325 -0.94 -23.84 3.65
N VAL A 326 -2.18 -23.93 3.18
CA VAL A 326 -3.29 -24.64 3.85
C VAL A 326 -3.79 -25.72 2.90
N GLY A 327 -3.76 -26.98 3.34
CA GLY A 327 -4.14 -28.11 2.49
C GLY A 327 -3.30 -28.20 1.20
N GLY A 328 -2.01 -27.83 1.28
CA GLY A 328 -1.10 -27.82 0.12
C GLY A 328 -1.25 -26.63 -0.84
N LYS A 329 -2.23 -25.73 -0.62
CA LYS A 329 -2.42 -24.52 -1.42
C LYS A 329 -1.84 -23.30 -0.73
N ALA A 330 -1.01 -22.52 -1.42
CA ALA A 330 -0.55 -21.22 -0.92
C ALA A 330 -1.74 -20.27 -0.75
N VAL A 331 -2.00 -19.86 0.49
CA VAL A 331 -3.05 -18.89 0.86
C VAL A 331 -2.48 -17.50 1.11
N SER A 332 -1.18 -17.39 1.36
CA SER A 332 -0.45 -16.14 1.49
C SER A 332 0.99 -16.32 1.00
N ARG A 333 1.53 -15.31 0.34
CA ARG A 333 2.91 -15.25 -0.13
C ARG A 333 3.44 -13.83 0.04
N ASN A 334 4.70 -13.71 0.45
CA ASN A 334 5.35 -12.42 0.64
C ASN A 334 6.83 -12.53 0.30
N LEU A 335 7.30 -11.68 -0.62
CA LEU A 335 8.72 -11.57 -0.93
C LEU A 335 9.36 -10.48 -0.08
N TYR A 336 10.52 -10.77 0.49
CA TYR A 336 11.32 -9.82 1.27
C TYR A 336 12.69 -9.63 0.63
N PHE A 337 13.01 -8.40 0.29
CA PHE A 337 14.31 -8.00 -0.24
C PHE A 337 15.12 -7.32 0.86
N PHE A 338 16.41 -7.66 0.96
CA PHE A 338 17.29 -7.13 2.01
C PHE A 338 17.89 -5.76 1.66
N ALA A 339 17.72 -5.31 0.43
CA ALA A 339 18.26 -4.07 -0.11
C ALA A 339 17.14 -3.24 -0.76
N LYS A 340 17.38 -1.95 -0.97
CA LYS A 340 16.43 -1.12 -1.71
C LYS A 340 16.38 -1.59 -3.16
N MET A 341 15.23 -1.43 -3.80
CA MET A 341 15.02 -1.98 -5.13
C MET A 341 15.99 -1.41 -6.18
N LYS A 342 16.42 -0.15 -6.03
CA LYS A 342 17.47 0.45 -6.88
C LYS A 342 18.86 -0.21 -6.76
N GLU A 343 19.13 -0.92 -5.67
CA GLU A 343 20.40 -1.61 -5.41
C GLU A 343 20.37 -3.03 -5.98
N VAL A 344 19.18 -3.63 -6.09
CA VAL A 344 18.96 -4.98 -6.59
C VAL A 344 19.02 -4.99 -8.11
N ARG A 345 20.01 -5.70 -8.66
CA ARG A 345 20.17 -5.86 -10.11
C ARG A 345 19.26 -6.95 -10.64
N LEU A 346 17.97 -6.62 -10.83
CA LEU A 346 17.03 -7.55 -11.45
C LEU A 346 17.53 -7.99 -12.82
N PRO A 347 17.49 -9.29 -13.12
CA PRO A 347 17.88 -9.77 -14.43
C PRO A 347 16.71 -9.58 -15.41
N GLN A 348 16.98 -9.52 -16.71
CA GLN A 348 15.94 -9.26 -17.71
C GLN A 348 14.97 -10.46 -17.80
N PRO A 349 13.68 -10.29 -17.44
CA PRO A 349 12.76 -11.41 -17.45
C PRO A 349 12.33 -11.80 -18.86
N GLU A 350 12.32 -13.10 -19.15
CA GLU A 350 11.75 -13.64 -20.40
C GLU A 350 10.31 -14.10 -20.14
N ILE A 351 9.38 -13.16 -20.12
CA ILE A 351 7.97 -13.47 -19.81
C ILE A 351 7.27 -13.97 -21.07
N ARG A 352 6.78 -15.21 -20.99
CA ARG A 352 5.84 -15.79 -21.96
C ARG A 352 4.44 -15.59 -21.44
N ALA A 353 3.58 -14.96 -22.24
CA ALA A 353 2.19 -14.70 -21.90
C ALA A 353 1.29 -15.19 -23.04
N ASN A 354 0.25 -15.96 -22.70
CA ASN A 354 -0.76 -16.42 -23.66
C ASN A 354 -2.16 -16.18 -23.11
N VAL A 355 -3.00 -15.51 -23.89
CA VAL A 355 -4.41 -15.30 -23.59
C VAL A 355 -5.29 -16.18 -24.48
N GLU A 356 -6.27 -16.82 -23.86
CA GLU A 356 -7.23 -17.72 -24.50
C GLU A 356 -8.64 -17.49 -23.96
N ALA A 357 -9.66 -17.91 -24.72
CA ALA A 357 -11.03 -17.88 -24.26
C ALA A 357 -11.24 -18.89 -23.13
N ALA A 358 -11.90 -18.47 -22.05
CA ALA A 358 -12.19 -19.33 -20.91
C ALA A 358 -13.53 -18.95 -20.28
N GLY A 359 -14.50 -19.88 -20.31
CA GLY A 359 -15.85 -19.63 -19.81
C GLY A 359 -16.49 -18.39 -20.46
N ASN A 360 -16.92 -17.43 -19.65
CA ASN A 360 -17.52 -16.15 -20.09
C ASN A 360 -16.50 -15.00 -20.24
N GLY A 361 -15.21 -15.30 -20.16
CA GLY A 361 -14.12 -14.32 -20.27
C GLY A 361 -12.89 -14.95 -20.90
N TYR A 362 -11.73 -14.60 -20.37
CA TYR A 362 -10.44 -15.04 -20.88
C TYR A 362 -9.55 -15.52 -19.75
N ARG A 363 -8.62 -16.43 -20.08
CA ARG A 363 -7.55 -16.84 -19.19
C ARG A 363 -6.22 -16.41 -19.79
N LEU A 364 -5.43 -15.71 -18.98
CA LEU A 364 -4.06 -15.35 -19.31
C LEU A 364 -3.11 -16.24 -18.50
N THR A 365 -2.25 -16.98 -19.18
CA THR A 365 -1.20 -17.79 -18.54
C THR A 365 0.14 -17.11 -18.75
N LEU A 366 0.88 -16.89 -17.66
CA LEU A 366 2.22 -16.30 -17.67
C LEU A 366 3.25 -17.23 -17.06
N GLN A 367 4.43 -17.27 -17.68
CA GLN A 367 5.61 -17.99 -17.20
C GLN A 367 6.86 -17.15 -17.48
N SER A 368 7.85 -17.25 -16.62
CA SER A 368 9.16 -16.60 -16.82
C SER A 368 10.29 -17.55 -16.47
N SER A 369 11.39 -17.47 -17.22
CA SER A 369 12.64 -18.19 -16.93
C SER A 369 13.48 -17.50 -15.85
N GLN A 370 13.19 -16.23 -15.54
CA GLN A 370 13.88 -15.41 -14.54
C GLN A 370 12.85 -14.69 -13.66
N ILE A 371 13.26 -14.15 -12.51
CA ILE A 371 12.33 -13.40 -11.66
C ILE A 371 11.80 -12.17 -12.42
N ALA A 372 10.48 -12.04 -12.52
CA ALA A 372 9.83 -10.84 -12.99
C ALA A 372 9.08 -10.21 -11.82
N ARG A 373 9.56 -9.07 -11.33
CA ARG A 373 8.91 -8.37 -10.22
C ARG A 373 7.82 -7.43 -10.70
N GLU A 374 6.77 -7.33 -9.90
CA GLU A 374 5.69 -6.33 -10.07
C GLU A 374 5.00 -6.37 -11.44
N VAL A 375 4.83 -7.58 -12.01
CA VAL A 375 4.27 -7.77 -13.35
C VAL A 375 2.91 -7.09 -13.48
N TYR A 376 2.86 -6.06 -14.31
CA TYR A 376 1.69 -5.29 -14.69
C TYR A 376 1.17 -5.72 -16.06
N LEU A 377 -0.11 -6.03 -16.09
CA LEU A 377 -0.87 -6.46 -17.25
C LEU A 377 -1.83 -5.35 -17.68
N SER A 378 -1.84 -5.04 -18.97
CA SER A 378 -2.83 -4.13 -19.57
C SER A 378 -3.14 -4.52 -21.01
N PHE A 379 -4.23 -3.98 -21.56
CA PHE A 379 -4.65 -4.18 -22.96
C PHE A 379 -4.77 -2.84 -23.69
N GLY A 380 -3.86 -1.91 -23.42
CA GLY A 380 -3.87 -0.56 -24.00
C GLY A 380 -5.17 0.18 -23.65
N ASP A 381 -5.95 0.54 -24.66
CA ASP A 381 -7.18 1.31 -24.50
C ASP A 381 -8.42 0.42 -24.24
N PHE A 382 -8.26 -0.91 -24.22
CA PHE A 382 -9.35 -1.82 -23.86
C PHE A 382 -9.44 -2.00 -22.34
N ASP A 383 -10.60 -1.65 -21.77
CA ASP A 383 -10.87 -1.92 -20.36
C ASP A 383 -10.90 -3.43 -20.09
N ALA A 384 -10.21 -3.85 -19.03
CA ALA A 384 -10.20 -5.23 -18.57
C ALA A 384 -10.13 -5.28 -17.03
N LYS A 385 -10.81 -6.27 -16.46
CA LYS A 385 -10.68 -6.62 -15.04
C LYS A 385 -9.84 -7.89 -14.93
N PHE A 386 -8.83 -7.83 -14.07
CA PHE A 386 -7.92 -8.94 -13.83
C PHE A 386 -8.21 -9.57 -12.47
N SER A 387 -8.17 -10.90 -12.39
CA SER A 387 -8.26 -11.58 -11.10
C SER A 387 -7.07 -11.28 -10.21
N ASP A 388 -5.89 -10.97 -10.77
CA ASP A 388 -4.73 -10.42 -10.08
C ASP A 388 -3.83 -9.63 -11.05
N ASN A 389 -3.08 -8.66 -10.53
CA ASN A 389 -2.16 -7.82 -11.29
C ASN A 389 -1.07 -7.27 -10.34
N TYR A 390 0.02 -6.70 -10.86
CA TYR A 390 1.17 -6.25 -10.08
C TYR A 390 1.68 -7.34 -9.14
N PHE A 391 2.04 -8.50 -9.69
CA PHE A 391 2.50 -9.67 -8.91
C PHE A 391 3.92 -10.07 -9.31
N ASP A 392 4.60 -10.78 -8.41
CA ASP A 392 5.89 -11.38 -8.74
C ASP A 392 5.70 -12.74 -9.41
N LEU A 393 6.46 -12.98 -10.47
CA LEU A 393 6.54 -14.25 -11.18
C LEU A 393 7.93 -14.84 -10.96
N LEU A 394 8.02 -15.92 -10.19
CA LEU A 394 9.32 -16.59 -9.97
C LEU A 394 9.64 -17.58 -11.10
N PRO A 395 10.94 -17.89 -11.30
CA PRO A 395 11.38 -18.84 -12.33
C PRO A 395 10.68 -20.19 -12.25
N GLY A 396 10.17 -20.65 -13.39
CA GLY A 396 9.51 -21.96 -13.52
C GLY A 396 8.08 -22.02 -12.97
N GLU A 397 7.57 -20.94 -12.38
CA GLU A 397 6.17 -20.86 -11.96
C GLU A 397 5.26 -20.50 -13.14
N SER A 398 4.03 -21.03 -13.12
CA SER A 398 2.97 -20.69 -14.06
C SER A 398 1.84 -20.00 -13.30
N VAL A 399 1.52 -18.77 -13.68
CA VAL A 399 0.45 -17.98 -13.08
C VAL A 399 -0.70 -17.87 -14.07
N GLN A 400 -1.92 -18.14 -13.60
CA GLN A 400 -3.14 -17.99 -14.37
C GLN A 400 -3.95 -16.81 -13.84
N ILE A 401 -4.28 -15.87 -14.73
CA ILE A 401 -5.09 -14.70 -14.44
C ILE A 401 -6.39 -14.80 -15.22
N GLU A 402 -7.52 -14.79 -14.51
CA GLU A 402 -8.82 -14.69 -15.13
C GLU A 402 -9.08 -13.22 -15.51
N VAL A 403 -9.51 -13.00 -16.75
CA VAL A 403 -9.66 -11.68 -17.35
C VAL A 403 -11.09 -11.52 -17.86
N THR A 404 -11.73 -10.41 -17.50
CA THR A 404 -13.04 -10.02 -18.03
C THR A 404 -12.90 -8.74 -18.84
N SER A 405 -13.30 -8.76 -20.11
CA SER A 405 -13.32 -7.58 -20.98
C SER A 405 -14.45 -7.70 -22.01
N LYS A 406 -14.88 -6.56 -22.56
CA LYS A 406 -15.81 -6.50 -23.69
C LYS A 406 -15.11 -6.66 -25.05
N ALA A 407 -13.79 -6.50 -25.09
CA ALA A 407 -13.01 -6.67 -26.32
C ALA A 407 -12.95 -8.14 -26.74
N SER A 408 -12.75 -8.40 -28.03
CA SER A 408 -12.57 -9.75 -28.57
C SER A 408 -11.20 -10.33 -28.21
N LEU A 409 -11.05 -11.66 -28.29
CA LEU A 409 -9.77 -12.33 -28.03
C LEU A 409 -8.63 -11.77 -28.90
N ASP A 410 -8.90 -11.51 -30.19
CA ASP A 410 -7.88 -11.00 -31.11
C ASP A 410 -7.47 -9.56 -30.77
N GLN A 411 -8.42 -8.72 -30.38
CA GLN A 411 -8.13 -7.37 -29.88
C GLN A 411 -7.24 -7.43 -28.63
N LEU A 412 -7.57 -8.30 -27.69
CA LEU A 412 -6.76 -8.48 -26.47
C LEU A 412 -5.37 -9.00 -26.79
N ARG A 413 -5.22 -9.99 -27.68
CA ARG A 413 -3.92 -10.51 -28.11
C ARG A 413 -3.03 -9.44 -28.73
N GLN A 414 -3.61 -8.58 -29.57
CA GLN A 414 -2.87 -7.50 -30.23
C GLN A 414 -2.49 -6.37 -29.28
N ALA A 415 -3.34 -6.07 -28.30
CA ALA A 415 -3.16 -4.94 -27.38
C ALA A 415 -2.44 -5.31 -26.07
N MET A 416 -2.19 -6.59 -25.82
CA MET A 416 -1.60 -7.08 -24.58
C MET A 416 -0.24 -6.45 -24.33
N LYS A 417 -0.07 -5.88 -23.14
CA LYS A 417 1.18 -5.39 -22.62
C LYS A 417 1.47 -6.07 -21.29
N VAL A 418 2.69 -6.56 -21.17
CA VAL A 418 3.24 -7.13 -19.95
C VAL A 418 4.47 -6.30 -19.61
N VAL A 419 4.44 -5.65 -18.46
CA VAL A 419 5.53 -4.79 -17.98
C VAL A 419 5.97 -5.33 -16.64
N SER A 420 7.27 -5.45 -16.43
CA SER A 420 7.85 -5.76 -15.13
C SER A 420 8.60 -4.55 -14.59
N LEU A 421 9.06 -4.65 -13.34
CA LEU A 421 9.90 -3.61 -12.76
C LEU A 421 11.19 -3.38 -13.55
N TYR A 422 11.78 -4.43 -14.13
CA TYR A 422 12.97 -4.31 -14.98
C TYR A 422 12.72 -3.37 -16.16
N ASP A 423 11.54 -3.43 -16.77
CA ASP A 423 11.20 -2.66 -17.97
C ASP A 423 11.01 -1.16 -17.69
N ALA A 424 10.75 -0.76 -16.45
CA ALA A 424 10.43 0.63 -16.09
C ALA A 424 11.68 1.51 -15.91
N PHE A 425 12.85 0.91 -15.75
CA PHE A 425 14.11 1.61 -15.47
C PHE A 425 15.13 1.36 -16.58
N LEU A 426 16.05 2.30 -16.77
CA LEU A 426 17.20 2.05 -17.64
C LEU A 426 18.11 1.00 -16.97
N PRO A 427 18.75 0.10 -17.74
CA PRO A 427 19.80 -0.74 -17.22
C PRO A 427 20.87 0.13 -16.54
N PRO A 428 21.51 -0.35 -15.45
CA PRO A 428 22.65 0.35 -14.88
C PRO A 428 23.69 0.58 -16.00
N MET A 429 24.06 1.84 -16.25
CA MET A 429 25.18 2.13 -17.16
C MET A 429 26.44 1.49 -16.58
N ASP A 430 27.21 0.78 -17.41
CA ASP A 430 28.46 0.05 -17.04
C ASP A 430 29.62 0.95 -16.57
N HIS A 431 29.35 2.15 -16.06
CA HIS A 431 30.37 3.14 -15.73
C HIS A 431 31.07 2.97 -14.38
N ASP A 432 30.75 1.94 -13.60
CA ASP A 432 31.46 1.60 -12.36
C ASP A 432 32.10 0.21 -12.41
N VAL A 433 32.97 -0.01 -13.40
CA VAL A 433 34.07 -0.97 -13.27
C VAL A 433 35.34 -0.20 -12.90
N PRO A 434 35.69 -0.05 -11.61
CA PRO A 434 37.00 0.44 -11.22
C PRO A 434 38.01 -0.66 -11.51
N GLY A 435 38.59 -0.69 -12.72
CA GLY A 435 39.51 -1.76 -13.08
C GLY A 435 39.86 -1.91 -14.56
N ARG A 436 40.16 -0.82 -15.26
CA ARG A 436 41.10 -0.90 -16.39
C ARG A 436 42.16 0.16 -16.19
N THR A 437 43.21 -0.23 -15.46
CA THR A 437 44.51 0.43 -15.53
C THR A 437 44.92 0.48 -16.99
N ALA A 438 44.92 1.69 -17.56
CA ALA A 438 45.72 1.98 -18.73
C ALA A 438 47.19 1.89 -18.29
N THR A 439 47.90 0.89 -18.80
CA THR A 439 49.36 0.95 -18.89
C THR A 439 49.73 1.17 -20.37
N PRO A 440 50.76 1.99 -20.63
CA PRO A 440 51.05 2.58 -21.94
C PRO A 440 51.49 1.59 -23.01
#